data_AF-A0A060WMD2-F1
#
_entry.id   AF-A0A060WMD2-F1
#
_cell.length_a   1.000
_cell.length_b   1.000
_cell.length_c   1.000
_cell.angle_alpha   90.00
_cell.angle_beta   90.00
_cell.angle_gamma   90.00
#
_symmetry.space_group_name_H-M   'P 1'
#
loop_
_entity.id
_entity.type
_entity.pdbx_description
1 polymer ?
#
loop_
_entity_poly.entity_id
_entity_poly.type
_entity_poly.pdbx_seq_one_letter_code
_entity_poly.pdbx_strand_id
1 'polypeptide(L)' 'MEELATKLLEEGIQKKVVSPGKGELSTFPDGTKVIFHYRSSLCDGTVLDDSRTIGGRSKPMELIL' A
#
# COMPACT_ATOMS: atom_id res chain seq x y z
N MET A 1 -7.14 13.12 6.82
CA MET A 1 -6.72 12.31 5.64
C MET A 1 -6.36 13.19 4.46
N GLU A 2 -7.17 14.22 4.16
CA GLU A 2 -6.87 15.21 3.12
C GLU A 2 -5.53 15.92 3.33
N GLU A 3 -5.21 16.36 4.55
CA GLU A 3 -3.94 17.02 4.85
C GLU A 3 -2.70 16.15 4.55
N LEU A 4 -2.77 14.85 4.84
CA LEU A 4 -1.70 13.91 4.50
C LEU A 4 -1.59 13.70 2.98
N ALA A 5 -2.71 13.66 2.27
CA ALA A 5 -2.70 13.53 0.81
C ALA A 5 -2.09 14.76 0.14
N THR A 6 -2.32 15.97 0.67
CA THR A 6 -1.69 17.20 0.18
C THR A 6 -0.17 17.17 0.37
N LYS A 7 0.32 16.81 1.56
CA LYS A 7 1.76 16.65 1.80
C LYS A 7 2.40 15.63 0.84
N LEU A 8 1.77 14.47 0.68
CA LEU A 8 2.25 13.47 -0.27
C LEU A 8 2.31 14.00 -1.70
N LEU A 9 1.31 14.80 -2.12
CA LEU A 9 1.30 15.39 -3.45
C LEU A 9 2.45 16.39 -3.64
N GLU A 10 2.75 17.21 -2.63
CA GLU A 10 3.90 18.13 -2.65
C GLU A 10 5.24 17.38 -2.77
N GLU A 11 5.33 16.17 -2.24
CA GLU A 11 6.48 15.25 -2.37
C GLU A 11 6.47 14.45 -3.70
N GLY A 12 5.48 14.66 -4.57
CA GLY A 12 5.34 13.97 -5.86
C GLY A 12 4.63 12.61 -5.79
N ILE A 13 3.99 12.27 -4.67
CA ILE A 13 3.27 11.01 -4.45
C ILE A 13 1.75 11.26 -4.55
N GLN A 14 1.15 10.85 -5.68
CA GLN A 14 -0.30 10.91 -5.84
C GLN A 14 -0.97 9.66 -5.26
N LYS A 15 -1.57 9.78 -4.07
CA LYS A 15 -2.32 8.69 -3.42
C LYS A 15 -3.81 8.72 -3.77
N LYS A 16 -4.34 7.60 -4.26
CA LYS A 16 -5.79 7.40 -4.51
C LYS A 16 -6.32 6.21 -3.72
N VAL A 17 -7.41 6.40 -2.97
CA VAL A 17 -8.15 5.29 -2.35
C VAL A 17 -9.11 4.71 -3.39
N VAL A 18 -8.93 3.43 -3.73
CA VAL A 18 -9.81 2.72 -4.68
C VAL A 18 -11.04 2.13 -3.97
N SER A 19 -10.83 1.56 -2.79
CA SER A 19 -11.88 1.05 -1.91
C SER A 19 -11.53 1.44 -0.47
N PRO A 20 -12.41 2.17 0.25
CA PRO A 20 -12.18 2.49 1.66
C PRO A 20 -12.09 1.23 2.52
N GLY A 21 -11.24 1.28 3.55
CA GLY A 21 -11.20 0.28 4.62
C GLY A 21 -12.39 0.40 5.57
N LYS A 22 -12.50 -0.53 6.52
CA LYS A 22 -13.50 -0.50 7.59
C LYS A 22 -12.81 -0.29 8.94
N GLY A 23 -13.51 0.37 9.87
CA GLY A 23 -13.01 0.66 11.22
C GLY A 23 -12.16 1.92 11.28
N GLU A 24 -11.74 2.26 12.50
CA GLU A 24 -10.88 3.41 12.75
C GLU A 24 -9.43 3.14 12.32
N LEU A 25 -8.74 4.20 11.90
CA LEU A 25 -7.34 4.11 11.51
C LEU A 25 -6.48 3.81 12.76
N SER A 26 -5.67 2.75 12.71
CA SER A 26 -4.72 2.43 13.77
C SER A 26 -3.63 3.50 13.87
N THR A 27 -2.99 3.61 15.03
CA THR A 27 -1.92 4.59 15.30
C THR A 27 -0.55 4.18 14.75
N PHE A 28 -0.38 2.91 14.36
CA PHE A 28 0.86 2.35 13.77
C PHE A 28 2.17 2.79 14.47
N PRO A 29 2.36 2.53 15.78
CA PRO A 29 3.63 2.83 16.47
C PRO A 29 4.80 1.98 15.92
N ASP A 30 6.04 2.43 16.15
CA ASP A 30 7.26 1.69 15.81
C ASP A 30 7.23 0.25 16.37
N GLY A 31 7.68 -0.70 15.56
CA GLY A 31 7.58 -2.14 15.80
C GLY A 31 6.25 -2.76 15.34
N THR A 32 5.29 -1.98 14.85
CA THR A 32 4.02 -2.52 14.33
C THR A 32 4.27 -3.41 13.13
N LYS A 33 3.80 -4.66 13.21
CA LYS A 33 3.75 -5.57 12.06
C LYS A 33 2.52 -5.29 11.22
N VAL A 34 2.72 -4.90 9.97
CA VAL A 34 1.67 -4.71 8.96
C VAL A 34 1.69 -5.89 7.98
N ILE A 35 0.52 -6.46 7.72
CA ILE A 35 0.33 -7.56 6.76
C ILE A 35 -0.52 -7.03 5.60
N PHE A 36 -0.01 -7.12 4.37
CA PHE A 36 -0.69 -6.53 3.21
C PHE A 36 -0.35 -7.23 1.88
N HIS A 37 -1.20 -7.00 0.88
CA HIS A 37 -0.89 -7.31 -0.51
C HIS A 37 -0.47 -6.04 -1.26
N TYR A 38 0.45 -6.18 -2.22
CA TYR A 38 0.87 -5.10 -3.11
C TYR A 38 0.90 -5.59 -4.55
N ARG A 39 0.84 -4.62 -5.47
CA ARG A 39 1.15 -4.80 -6.88
C ARG A 39 1.91 -3.57 -7.36
N SER A 40 3.06 -3.75 -7.98
CA SER A 40 3.82 -2.68 -8.62
C SER A 40 3.73 -2.82 -10.14
N SER A 41 3.62 -1.69 -10.82
CA SER A 41 3.57 -1.64 -12.29
C SER A 41 4.22 -0.36 -12.79
N LEU A 42 4.70 -0.39 -14.02
CA LEU A 42 5.01 0.82 -14.78
C LEU A 42 3.73 1.63 -15.05
N CYS A 43 3.89 2.89 -15.45
CA CYS A 43 2.76 3.77 -15.76
C CYS A 43 1.95 3.31 -16.99
N ASP A 44 2.54 2.48 -17.85
CA ASP A 44 1.85 1.85 -19.00
C ASP A 44 1.04 0.61 -18.61
N GLY A 45 1.08 0.20 -17.33
CA GLY A 45 0.37 -0.96 -16.80
C GLY A 45 1.16 -2.27 -16.82
N THR A 46 2.38 -2.29 -17.36
CA THR A 46 3.27 -3.46 -17.27
C THR A 46 3.54 -3.80 -15.81
N VAL A 47 3.10 -4.99 -15.37
CA VAL A 47 3.28 -5.46 -13.98
C VAL A 47 4.72 -5.90 -13.76
N LEU A 48 5.32 -5.42 -12.68
CA LEU A 48 6.68 -5.80 -12.26
C LEU A 48 6.63 -6.86 -11.16
N ASP A 49 5.72 -6.70 -10.21
CA ASP A 49 5.56 -7.62 -9.09
C ASP A 49 4.13 -7.57 -8.52
N ASP A 50 3.64 -8.72 -8.05
CA ASP A 50 2.32 -8.87 -7.44
C ASP A 50 2.34 -10.01 -6.42
N SER A 51 2.15 -9.66 -5.14
CA SER A 51 2.20 -10.64 -4.05
C SER A 51 1.03 -11.64 -4.08
N ARG A 52 0.01 -11.40 -4.90
CA ARG A 52 -1.09 -12.35 -5.09
C ARG A 52 -0.74 -13.47 -6.07
N THR A 53 0.26 -13.27 -6.94
CA THR A 53 0.63 -14.23 -7.98
C THR A 53 2.04 -14.80 -7.84
N ILE A 54 2.89 -14.17 -7.02
CA ILE A 54 4.28 -14.59 -6.84
C ILE A 54 4.37 -16.07 -6.41
N GLY A 55 5.20 -16.86 -7.10
CA GLY A 55 5.35 -18.29 -6.84
C GLY A 55 4.06 -19.12 -7.01
N GLY A 56 3.07 -18.62 -7.77
CA GLY A 56 1.79 -19.30 -7.99
C GLY A 56 0.90 -19.38 -6.74
N ARG A 57 1.20 -18.58 -5.70
CA ARG A 57 0.44 -18.57 -4.44
C ARG A 57 0.12 -17.12 -4.07
N SER A 58 -1.08 -16.91 -3.54
CA SER A 58 -1.46 -15.62 -2.96
C SER A 58 -0.90 -15.51 -1.55
N LYS A 59 0.31 -14.98 -1.41
CA LYS A 59 0.99 -14.82 -0.10
C LYS A 59 1.13 -13.34 0.24
N PRO A 60 0.54 -12.85 1.36
CA PRO A 60 0.73 -11.47 1.78
C PRO A 60 2.16 -11.23 2.25
N MET A 61 2.59 -9.98 2.20
CA MET A 61 3.86 -9.51 2.75
C MET A 61 3.70 -9.02 4.17
N GLU A 62 4.80 -9.05 4.91
CA GLU A 62 4.93 -8.48 6.25
C GLU A 62 5.95 -7.34 6.24
N LEU A 63 5.62 -6.22 6.88
CA LEU A 63 6.51 -5.08 7.12
C LEU A 63 6.49 -4.76 8.61
N ILE A 64 7.67 -4.56 9.21
CA ILE A 64 7.81 -4.00 10.55
C ILE A 64 8.09 -2.51 10.39
N LEU A 65 7.21 -1.67 10.92
CA LEU A 65 7.35 -0.21 10.91
C LEU A 65 8.36 0.28 11.95
#